data_AF-A0A7L4HKI5-F1
#
_entry.id   AF-A0A7L4HKI5-F1
#
_cell.length_a   1.000
_cell.length_b   1.000
_cell.length_c   1.000
_cell.angle_alpha   90.00
_cell.angle_beta   90.00
_cell.angle_gamma   90.00
#
_symmetry.space_group_name_H-M   'P 1'
#
loop_
_entity.id
_entity.type
_entity.pdbx_description
1 polymer ?
#
loop_
_entity_poly.entity_id
_entity_poly.type
_entity_poly.pdbx_seq_one_letter_code
_entity_poly.pdbx_strand_id
1 'polypeptide(L)'
;EGRVEVYHAGQWGTVCDDQWDDADAEVVCRQLGLGGVAKAWSQAYFGEGSGPVLLDEVRCTGNELSIEQCPKSSWREHNCGHKEDAGVSCTPLTGTSITSNCTGKQKNDFCFCFSLLVNDTDGALRLTSGKGSHEGRLEVYYTGQWGTICDDGWTELNTQVACRQLGFK
;
A
#
# COMPACT_ATOMS: atom_id res chain seq x y z
N GLU A 1 -0.01 10.74 -8.93
CA GLU A 1 -1.38 11.16 -8.56
C GLU A 1 -2.28 11.06 -9.77
N GLY A 2 -3.60 10.98 -9.56
CA GLY A 2 -4.60 10.92 -10.62
C GLY A 2 -5.90 10.27 -10.17
N ARG A 3 -6.89 10.22 -11.08
CA ARG A 3 -8.12 9.43 -10.93
C ARG A 3 -7.78 7.94 -10.84
N VAL A 4 -8.48 7.22 -9.97
CA VAL A 4 -8.34 5.77 -9.84
C VAL A 4 -9.25 5.08 -10.86
N GLU A 5 -8.66 4.20 -11.66
CA GLU A 5 -9.38 3.30 -12.55
C GLU A 5 -8.97 1.85 -12.26
N VAL A 6 -9.95 0.95 -12.30
CA VAL A 6 -9.77 -0.48 -12.03
C VAL A 6 -10.14 -1.27 -13.28
N TYR A 7 -9.43 -2.37 -13.54
CA TYR A 7 -9.73 -3.26 -14.65
C TYR A 7 -10.47 -4.50 -14.13
N HIS A 8 -11.73 -4.68 -14.52
CA HIS A 8 -12.54 -5.81 -14.10
C HIS A 8 -13.37 -6.37 -15.24
N ALA A 9 -13.35 -7.70 -15.41
CA ALA A 9 -14.13 -8.40 -16.45
C ALA A 9 -13.96 -7.81 -17.86
N GLY A 10 -12.71 -7.56 -18.28
CA GLY A 10 -12.39 -7.17 -19.66
C GLY A 10 -12.48 -5.68 -19.97
N GLN A 11 -12.77 -4.83 -18.97
CA GLN A 11 -12.95 -3.39 -19.19
C GLN A 11 -12.42 -2.56 -18.03
N TRP A 12 -11.94 -1.37 -18.37
CA TRP A 12 -11.60 -0.33 -17.40
C TRP A 12 -12.85 0.42 -16.94
N GLY A 13 -12.82 0.92 -15.72
CA GLY A 13 -13.83 1.83 -15.20
C GLY A 13 -13.37 2.50 -13.92
N THR A 14 -14.16 3.46 -13.46
CA THR A 14 -13.80 4.38 -12.37
C THR A 14 -14.25 3.83 -11.02
N VAL A 15 -13.85 4.51 -9.95
CA VAL A 15 -14.23 4.22 -8.56
C VAL A 15 -15.03 5.42 -8.04
N CYS A 16 -16.16 5.18 -7.38
CA CYS A 16 -16.92 6.24 -6.73
C CYS A 16 -16.22 6.73 -5.45
N ASP A 17 -16.39 8.01 -5.13
CA ASP A 17 -15.83 8.65 -3.95
C ASP A 17 -16.65 8.47 -2.66
N ASP A 18 -17.80 7.79 -2.73
CA ASP A 18 -18.59 7.44 -1.55
C ASP A 18 -17.79 6.49 -0.64
N GLN A 19 -17.61 6.94 0.61
CA GLN A 19 -16.72 6.32 1.62
C GLN A 19 -15.22 6.29 1.28
N TRP A 20 -14.80 6.95 0.19
CA TRP A 20 -13.40 6.97 -0.25
C TRP A 20 -12.52 7.78 0.70
N ASP A 21 -11.57 7.11 1.36
CA ASP A 21 -10.69 7.71 2.36
C ASP A 21 -9.19 7.44 2.15
N ASP A 22 -8.36 8.02 3.02
CA ASP A 22 -6.91 7.91 2.91
C ASP A 22 -6.40 6.47 3.09
N ALA A 23 -7.16 5.58 3.75
CA ALA A 23 -6.82 4.16 3.87
C ALA A 23 -7.05 3.43 2.54
N ASP A 24 -8.09 3.78 1.78
CA ASP A 24 -8.27 3.30 0.41
C ASP A 24 -7.14 3.79 -0.50
N ALA A 25 -6.78 5.07 -0.37
CA ALA A 25 -5.68 5.65 -1.12
C ALA A 25 -4.35 4.96 -0.78
N GLU A 26 -4.13 4.58 0.48
CA GLU A 26 -2.93 3.84 0.90
C GLU A 26 -2.85 2.47 0.21
N VAL A 27 -3.95 1.72 0.15
CA VAL A 27 -4.01 0.44 -0.57
C VAL A 27 -3.70 0.63 -2.05
N VAL A 28 -4.28 1.65 -2.71
CA VAL A 28 -4.01 1.93 -4.13
C VAL A 28 -2.54 2.30 -4.35
N CYS A 29 -2.00 3.24 -3.58
CA CYS A 29 -0.60 3.67 -3.72
C CYS A 29 0.35 2.47 -3.51
N ARG A 30 0.13 1.69 -2.45
CA ARG A 30 0.93 0.50 -2.16
C ARG A 30 0.79 -0.59 -3.22
N GLN A 31 -0.40 -0.82 -3.75
CA GLN A 31 -0.65 -1.76 -4.85
C GLN A 31 0.13 -1.37 -6.11
N LEU A 32 0.26 -0.07 -6.39
CA LEU A 32 1.04 0.48 -7.50
C LEU A 32 2.55 0.52 -7.23
N GLY A 33 3.01 0.08 -6.05
CA GLY A 33 4.42 0.13 -5.65
C GLY A 33 4.91 1.53 -5.25
N LEU A 34 3.99 2.44 -4.95
CA LEU A 34 4.26 3.81 -4.50
C LEU A 34 4.12 3.86 -2.97
N GLY A 35 5.20 4.16 -2.26
CA GLY A 35 5.20 4.36 -0.82
C GLY A 35 5.11 5.84 -0.43
N GLY A 36 4.81 6.10 0.84
CA GLY A 36 4.81 7.44 1.43
C GLY A 36 3.44 7.87 1.91
N VAL A 37 3.12 9.16 1.78
CA VAL A 37 1.82 9.71 2.20
C VAL A 37 0.83 9.55 1.05
N ALA A 38 -0.18 8.72 1.28
CA ALA A 38 -1.33 8.62 0.40
C ALA A 38 -2.40 9.63 0.82
N LYS A 39 -3.09 10.20 -0.17
CA LYS A 39 -4.22 11.08 0.07
C LYS A 39 -5.34 10.76 -0.92
N ALA A 40 -6.54 10.59 -0.39
CA ALA A 40 -7.77 10.45 -1.16
C ALA A 40 -8.27 11.81 -1.67
N TRP A 41 -8.83 11.79 -2.87
CA TRP A 41 -9.49 12.91 -3.50
C TRP A 41 -10.85 12.48 -4.02
N SER A 42 -11.83 13.36 -3.86
CA SER A 42 -13.22 13.18 -4.28
C SER A 42 -13.61 14.21 -5.34
N GLN A 43 -14.85 14.15 -5.79
CA GLN A 43 -15.53 15.09 -6.66
C GLN A 43 -14.84 15.26 -8.02
N ALA A 44 -14.31 14.16 -8.57
CA ALA A 44 -13.55 14.16 -9.81
C ALA A 44 -12.46 15.23 -9.83
N TYR A 45 -11.73 15.38 -8.72
CA TYR A 45 -10.67 16.38 -8.56
C TYR A 45 -9.65 16.38 -9.71
N PHE A 46 -9.30 15.19 -10.21
CA PHE A 46 -8.38 15.01 -11.34
C PHE A 46 -9.08 14.91 -12.70
N GLY A 47 -10.35 15.31 -12.76
CA GLY A 47 -11.22 15.23 -13.93
C GLY A 47 -12.07 13.97 -13.95
N GLU A 48 -13.25 14.12 -14.56
CA GLU A 48 -14.21 13.05 -14.80
C GLU A 48 -13.61 11.96 -15.71
N GLY A 49 -13.93 10.71 -15.41
CA GLY A 49 -13.68 9.57 -16.28
C GLY A 49 -14.77 9.39 -17.31
N SER A 50 -14.78 8.20 -17.91
CA SER A 50 -15.79 7.79 -18.88
C SER A 50 -15.98 6.28 -18.81
N GLY A 51 -17.17 5.81 -19.20
CA GLY A 51 -17.49 4.39 -19.18
C GLY A 51 -18.18 3.97 -17.88
N PRO A 52 -17.97 2.74 -17.38
CA PRO A 52 -18.63 2.28 -16.17
C PRO A 52 -17.92 2.79 -14.90
N VAL A 53 -18.69 3.05 -13.84
CA VAL A 53 -18.17 3.06 -12.48
C VAL A 53 -18.20 1.61 -11.99
N LEU A 54 -17.07 1.08 -11.53
CA LEU A 54 -16.91 -0.34 -11.20
C LEU A 54 -17.00 -0.63 -9.71
N LEU A 55 -16.52 0.30 -8.89
CA LEU A 55 -16.46 0.17 -7.44
C LEU A 55 -17.16 1.35 -6.76
N ASP A 56 -17.78 1.05 -5.63
CA ASP A 56 -18.51 2.00 -4.78
C ASP A 56 -18.45 1.53 -3.32
N GLU A 57 -18.62 2.46 -2.38
CA GLU A 57 -18.48 2.27 -0.93
C GLU A 57 -17.22 1.49 -0.53
N VAL A 58 -16.07 1.81 -1.15
CA VAL A 58 -14.79 1.17 -0.82
C VAL A 58 -14.37 1.59 0.58
N ARG A 59 -14.05 0.61 1.43
CA ARG A 59 -13.79 0.80 2.87
C ARG A 59 -12.64 -0.07 3.34
N CYS A 60 -11.48 0.14 2.74
CA CYS A 60 -10.24 -0.55 3.10
C CYS A 60 -9.89 -0.28 4.57
N THR A 61 -9.17 -1.23 5.17
CA THR A 61 -8.52 -1.04 6.47
C THR A 61 -7.11 -0.45 6.34
N GLY A 62 -6.61 -0.31 5.11
CA GLY A 62 -5.25 0.10 4.77
C GLY A 62 -4.29 -1.08 4.58
N ASN A 63 -4.66 -2.28 5.02
CA ASN A 63 -3.78 -3.46 5.06
C ASN A 63 -3.94 -4.41 3.87
N GLU A 64 -5.00 -4.24 3.07
CA GLU A 64 -5.33 -5.05 1.91
C GLU A 64 -4.21 -5.02 0.85
N LEU A 65 -3.98 -6.13 0.14
CA LEU A 65 -2.91 -6.20 -0.87
C LEU A 65 -3.30 -5.53 -2.19
N SER A 66 -4.60 -5.36 -2.41
CA SER A 66 -5.19 -4.71 -3.58
C SER A 66 -6.56 -4.14 -3.24
N ILE A 67 -6.98 -3.09 -3.93
CA ILE A 67 -8.30 -2.45 -3.77
C ILE A 67 -9.46 -3.43 -3.93
N GLU A 68 -9.30 -4.49 -4.72
CA GLU A 68 -10.34 -5.52 -4.93
C GLU A 68 -10.65 -6.34 -3.67
N GLN A 69 -9.72 -6.40 -2.71
CA GLN A 69 -9.89 -7.14 -1.45
C GLN A 69 -10.61 -6.31 -0.38
N CYS A 70 -10.74 -5.00 -0.59
CA CYS A 70 -11.42 -4.14 0.36
C CYS A 70 -12.92 -4.47 0.41
N PRO A 71 -13.54 -4.33 1.61
CA PRO A 71 -14.99 -4.22 1.73
C PRO A 71 -15.50 -3.12 0.80
N LYS A 72 -16.53 -3.44 0.02
CA LYS A 72 -17.14 -2.56 -0.99
C LYS A 72 -18.48 -3.12 -1.45
N SER A 73 -19.27 -2.31 -2.13
CA SER A 73 -20.48 -2.75 -2.84
C SER A 73 -20.17 -3.79 -3.92
N SER A 74 -21.18 -4.51 -4.41
CA SER A 74 -20.97 -5.43 -5.53
C SER A 74 -20.43 -4.70 -6.75
N TRP A 75 -19.68 -5.39 -7.60
CA TRP A 75 -19.17 -4.79 -8.84
C TRP A 75 -20.28 -4.15 -9.67
N ARG A 76 -20.10 -2.87 -10.04
CA ARG A 76 -21.08 -2.04 -10.78
C ARG A 76 -22.37 -1.72 -10.03
N GLU A 77 -22.47 -2.06 -8.76
CA GLU A 77 -23.59 -1.64 -7.90
C GLU A 77 -23.21 -0.30 -7.28
N HIS A 78 -23.74 0.79 -7.86
CA HIS A 78 -23.48 2.16 -7.43
C HIS A 78 -24.65 3.08 -7.78
N ASN A 79 -24.72 4.23 -7.11
CA ASN A 79 -25.63 5.33 -7.46
C ASN A 79 -24.88 6.56 -8.03
N CYS A 80 -23.56 6.47 -8.17
CA CYS A 80 -22.70 7.59 -8.55
C CYS A 80 -22.67 7.90 -10.06
N GLY A 81 -22.38 9.16 -10.39
CA GLY A 81 -21.95 9.60 -11.72
C GLY A 81 -20.47 9.99 -11.77
N HIS A 82 -19.93 10.30 -12.95
CA HIS A 82 -18.48 10.61 -13.09
C HIS A 82 -18.00 11.88 -12.38
N LYS A 83 -18.91 12.71 -11.88
CA LYS A 83 -18.56 13.83 -10.98
C LYS A 83 -18.08 13.36 -9.62
N GLU A 84 -18.31 12.10 -9.28
CA GLU A 84 -17.96 11.45 -8.03
C GLU A 84 -16.80 10.47 -8.24
N ASP A 85 -16.04 10.59 -9.35
CA ASP A 85 -14.89 9.72 -9.57
C ASP A 85 -13.77 10.03 -8.57
N ALA A 86 -13.32 8.99 -7.88
CA ALA A 86 -12.29 9.04 -6.86
C ALA A 86 -10.88 9.15 -7.44
N GLY A 87 -9.98 9.78 -6.70
CA GLY A 87 -8.59 9.97 -7.05
C GLY A 87 -7.64 9.78 -5.87
N VAL A 88 -6.35 9.67 -6.18
CA VAL A 88 -5.29 9.58 -5.17
C VAL A 88 -4.10 10.46 -5.52
N SER A 89 -3.44 10.99 -4.50
CA SER A 89 -2.06 11.44 -4.61
C SER A 89 -1.16 10.58 -3.74
N CYS A 90 -0.11 10.02 -4.35
CA CYS A 90 0.89 9.20 -3.68
C CYS A 90 2.17 10.02 -3.63
N THR A 91 2.49 10.56 -2.46
CA THR A 91 3.63 11.44 -2.28
C THR A 91 4.76 10.65 -1.64
N PRO A 92 5.92 10.48 -2.30
CA PRO A 92 7.09 9.97 -1.62
C PRO A 92 7.39 10.84 -0.41
N LEU A 93 7.88 10.23 0.67
CA LEU A 93 8.43 10.99 1.79
C LEU A 93 9.73 11.68 1.34
N THR A 94 9.62 12.81 0.64
CA THR A 94 10.78 13.64 0.31
C THR A 94 11.20 14.36 1.58
N GLY A 95 12.40 14.09 2.08
CA GLY A 95 12.94 14.67 3.30
C GLY A 95 13.07 16.18 3.23
N THR A 96 12.01 16.92 3.59
CA THR A 96 12.12 18.25 4.15
C THR A 96 12.38 18.11 5.64
N SER A 97 13.52 18.66 6.10
CA SER A 97 13.97 18.68 7.49
C SER A 97 12.89 19.15 8.47
N ILE A 98 12.07 18.23 8.96
CA ILE A 98 11.23 18.46 10.12
C ILE A 98 12.15 18.29 11.33
N THR A 99 12.42 19.38 12.03
CA THR A 99 13.01 19.35 13.37
C THR A 99 11.98 18.75 14.32
N SER A 100 11.91 17.42 14.39
CA SER A 100 11.03 16.70 15.31
C SER A 100 11.70 16.59 16.68
N ASN A 101 11.22 17.40 17.61
CA ASN A 101 11.60 17.34 19.02
C ASN A 101 10.70 16.29 19.70
N CYS A 102 11.15 15.03 19.75
CA CYS A 102 10.41 13.94 20.39
C CYS A 102 11.06 13.56 21.72
N THR A 103 10.55 14.10 22.83
CA THR A 103 10.83 13.62 24.18
C THR A 103 9.75 12.63 24.62
N GLY A 104 9.91 11.34 24.31
CA GLY A 104 8.98 10.32 24.79
C GLY A 104 9.34 8.89 24.40
N LYS A 105 9.90 8.12 25.35
CA LYS A 105 9.93 6.65 25.28
C LYS A 105 8.55 6.13 25.72
N GLN A 106 7.68 5.80 24.79
CA GLN A 106 6.50 4.97 25.09
C GLN A 106 6.69 3.66 24.34
N LYS A 107 7.03 2.59 25.09
CA LYS A 107 6.81 1.22 24.64
C LYS A 107 5.29 1.11 24.41
N ASN A 108 4.87 0.67 23.23
CA ASN A 108 3.50 0.23 22.88
C ASN A 108 2.64 1.18 22.01
N ASP A 109 3.23 2.17 21.34
CA ASP A 109 2.62 2.74 20.13
C ASP A 109 3.38 2.21 18.92
N PHE A 110 2.67 1.64 17.94
CA PHE A 110 3.24 1.19 16.66
C PHE A 110 3.51 2.44 15.80
N CYS A 111 4.45 3.26 16.26
CA CYS A 111 4.88 4.48 15.59
C CYS A 111 6.31 4.27 15.13
N PHE A 112 6.49 4.18 13.81
CA PHE A 112 7.77 4.09 13.14
C PHE A 112 8.62 5.31 13.53
N CYS A 113 9.52 5.09 14.48
CA CYS A 113 10.51 6.07 14.91
C CYS A 113 11.72 5.93 13.98
N PHE A 114 11.67 6.53 12.78
CA PHE A 114 12.84 6.53 11.90
C PHE A 114 13.88 7.51 12.47
N SER A 115 14.88 6.96 13.17
CA SER A 115 15.98 7.71 13.76
C SER A 115 17.12 7.87 12.75
N LEU A 116 17.38 9.09 12.29
CA LEU A 116 18.52 9.43 11.44
C LEU A 116 19.82 9.71 12.24
N LEU A 117 20.17 8.79 13.14
CA LEU A 117 21.56 8.40 13.45
C LEU A 117 21.68 6.88 13.67
N VAL A 118 20.79 6.11 13.02
CA VAL A 118 20.93 4.66 12.92
C VAL A 118 20.81 4.35 11.43
N ASN A 119 21.73 3.55 10.89
CA ASN A 119 21.45 2.82 9.67
C ASN A 119 20.31 1.85 10.01
N ASP A 120 19.07 2.35 9.98
CA ASP A 120 17.91 1.57 10.36
C ASP A 120 17.48 0.73 9.15
N THR A 121 18.23 -0.35 8.95
CA THR A 121 17.90 -1.40 8.01
C THR A 121 16.99 -2.44 8.65
N ASP A 122 16.40 -2.18 9.82
CA ASP A 122 15.50 -3.14 10.45
C ASP A 122 14.28 -3.40 9.55
N GLY A 123 13.99 -4.68 9.34
CA GLY A 123 13.01 -5.16 8.38
C GLY A 123 13.54 -5.34 6.94
N ALA A 124 14.80 -5.01 6.64
CA ALA A 124 15.37 -5.30 5.31
C ALA A 124 15.39 -6.81 5.05
N LEU A 125 15.01 -7.22 3.84
CA LEU A 125 14.97 -8.61 3.42
C LEU A 125 16.11 -8.94 2.46
N ARG A 126 16.59 -10.19 2.50
CA ARG A 126 17.45 -10.76 1.47
C ARG A 126 17.19 -12.25 1.27
N LEU A 127 17.53 -12.75 0.09
CA LEU A 127 17.60 -14.19 -0.19
C LEU A 127 19.06 -14.65 -0.16
N THR A 128 19.32 -15.75 0.56
CA THR A 128 20.65 -16.36 0.62
C THR A 128 20.59 -17.84 0.20
N SER A 129 21.71 -18.38 -0.29
CA SER A 129 21.84 -19.83 -0.59
C SER A 129 20.86 -20.40 -1.64
N GLY A 130 20.30 -19.59 -2.54
CA GLY A 130 19.53 -20.08 -3.70
C GLY A 130 20.44 -20.62 -4.81
N LYS A 131 19.89 -21.44 -5.73
CA LYS A 131 20.57 -21.82 -6.98
C LYS A 131 20.38 -20.80 -8.08
N GLY A 132 19.33 -19.97 -7.98
CA GLY A 132 19.01 -18.87 -8.90
C GLY A 132 18.93 -17.50 -8.21
N SER A 133 18.68 -16.46 -9.00
CA SER A 133 18.57 -15.07 -8.53
C SER A 133 17.23 -14.70 -7.88
N HIS A 134 16.24 -15.60 -7.96
CA HIS A 134 14.87 -15.38 -7.50
C HIS A 134 14.44 -16.44 -6.46
N GLU A 135 15.40 -17.10 -5.82
CA GLU A 135 15.14 -18.13 -4.82
C GLU A 135 16.23 -18.11 -3.74
N GLY A 136 15.91 -18.65 -2.57
CA GLY A 136 16.84 -18.75 -1.46
C GLY A 136 16.12 -18.78 -0.12
N ARG A 137 16.90 -18.91 0.95
CA ARG A 137 16.44 -18.74 2.32
C ARG A 137 16.22 -17.25 2.58
N LEU A 138 15.04 -16.91 3.09
CA LEU A 138 14.70 -15.55 3.46
C LEU A 138 15.34 -15.17 4.79
N GLU A 139 16.03 -14.04 4.81
CA GLU A 139 16.62 -13.46 6.02
C GLU A 139 16.12 -12.03 6.22
N VAL A 140 15.93 -11.65 7.47
CA VAL A 140 15.50 -10.30 7.89
C VAL A 140 16.58 -9.65 8.73
N TYR A 141 16.86 -8.38 8.48
CA TYR A 141 17.73 -7.59 9.32
C TYR A 141 16.95 -7.02 10.49
N TYR A 142 17.44 -7.20 11.72
CA TYR A 142 16.82 -6.65 12.91
C TYR A 142 17.88 -6.39 13.97
N THR A 143 17.87 -5.20 14.56
CA THR A 143 18.78 -4.80 15.65
C THR A 143 20.27 -4.98 15.33
N GLY A 144 20.66 -4.73 14.08
CA GLY A 144 22.07 -4.83 13.66
C GLY A 144 22.51 -6.19 13.14
N GLN A 145 21.61 -7.17 13.04
CA GLN A 145 21.94 -8.55 12.67
C GLN A 145 20.97 -9.13 11.63
N TRP A 146 21.49 -10.00 10.77
CA TRP A 146 20.68 -10.83 9.88
C TRP A 146 20.22 -12.08 10.61
N GLY A 147 18.90 -12.29 10.66
CA GLY A 147 18.26 -13.46 11.25
C GLY A 147 17.44 -14.26 10.23
N THR A 148 17.18 -15.52 10.56
CA THR A 148 16.25 -16.38 9.81
C THR A 148 14.82 -16.15 10.26
N ILE A 149 13.86 -16.38 9.36
CA ILE A 149 12.43 -16.34 9.68
C ILE A 149 11.93 -17.77 9.94
N CYS A 150 11.08 -17.93 10.96
CA CYS A 150 10.46 -19.22 11.28
C CYS A 150 9.42 -19.58 10.21
N ASP A 151 9.36 -20.84 9.81
CA ASP A 151 8.40 -21.36 8.83
C ASP A 151 7.05 -21.76 9.46
N ASP A 152 6.97 -21.81 10.80
CA ASP A 152 5.71 -22.07 11.52
C ASP A 152 4.65 -21.00 11.18
N GLY A 153 3.65 -21.41 10.39
CA GLY A 153 2.58 -20.51 9.93
C GLY A 153 2.98 -19.65 8.73
N TRP A 154 4.12 -19.92 8.08
CA TRP A 154 4.50 -19.26 6.83
C TRP A 154 3.58 -19.70 5.68
N THR A 155 2.94 -18.72 5.05
CA THR A 155 1.97 -18.96 3.96
C THR A 155 2.44 -18.39 2.63
N GLU A 156 1.71 -18.71 1.56
CA GLU A 156 1.91 -18.11 0.25
C GLU A 156 1.73 -16.59 0.27
N LEU A 157 0.83 -16.06 1.13
CA LEU A 157 0.66 -14.61 1.30
C LEU A 157 1.93 -13.96 1.86
N ASN A 158 2.57 -14.58 2.85
CA ASN A 158 3.84 -14.09 3.38
C ASN A 158 4.95 -14.12 2.32
N THR A 159 4.94 -15.16 1.49
CA THR A 159 5.87 -15.30 0.35
C THR A 159 5.69 -14.17 -0.66
N GLN A 160 4.45 -13.86 -1.06
CA GLN A 160 4.16 -12.78 -1.99
C GLN A 160 4.58 -11.41 -1.45
N VAL A 161 4.38 -11.16 -0.14
CA VAL A 161 4.84 -9.93 0.52
C VAL A 161 6.37 -9.84 0.46
N ALA A 162 7.09 -10.91 0.81
CA ALA A 162 8.54 -10.95 0.78
C ALA A 162 9.10 -10.74 -0.64
N CYS A 163 8.53 -11.42 -1.65
CA CYS A 163 8.91 -11.25 -3.05
C CYS A 163 8.71 -9.81 -3.53
N ARG A 164 7.58 -9.18 -3.19
CA ARG A 164 7.29 -7.79 -3.55
C ARG A 164 8.27 -6.82 -2.90
N GLN A 165 8.59 -7.01 -1.62
CA GLN A 165 9.55 -6.16 -0.90
C GLN A 165 10.97 -6.29 -1.45
N LEU A 166 11.31 -7.47 -2.00
CA LEU A 166 12.57 -7.71 -2.72
C LEU A 166 12.56 -7.20 -4.18
N GLY A 167 11.43 -6.67 -4.66
CA GLY A 167 11.28 -6.14 -6.01
C GLY A 167 10.97 -7.18 -7.10
N PHE A 168 10.59 -8.40 -6.72
CA PHE A 168 10.15 -9.45 -7.64
C PHE A 168 8.65 -9.29 -7.95
N LYS A 169 8.27 -9.61 -9.20
CA LYS A 169 6.90 -9.52 -9.72
C LYS A 169 6.32 -10.90 -9.98
#